data_AF-A0A3D1K0Z6-F1
#
_entry.id   AF-A0A3D1K0Z6-F1
#
_cell.length_a   1.000
_cell.length_b   1.000
_cell.length_c   1.000
_cell.angle_alpha   90.00
_cell.angle_beta   90.00
_cell.angle_gamma   90.00
#
_symmetry.space_group_name_H-M   'P 1'
#
loop_
_entity.id
_entity.type
_entity.pdbx_description
1 polymer ?
#
loop_
_entity_poly.entity_id
_entity_poly.type
_entity_poly.pdbx_seq_one_letter_code
_entity_poly.pdbx_strand_id
1 'polypeptide(L)'
;MLNLFVILFVLSSAMAVVTAFLFLLTRKKLAEKESKLTAAESRISEIEANLTKTTEELKKEINMITERNIKLEIDKHKVENACYDQLNQIEKLKAAIKPDSFDGFFPICSNCKDIRDPKGYWHSIEEYIQSLSVTDFSHSLCPECAKKLYPDLFDGERKAICLKWKTGSDKPL
;
A
#
# COMPACT_ATOMS: atom_id res chain seq x y z
N MET A 1 51.43 75.01 65.37
CA MET A 1 52.15 73.95 64.62
C MET A 1 51.82 72.56 65.15
N LEU A 2 52.05 72.24 66.44
CA LEU A 2 51.86 70.88 66.99
C LEU A 2 50.41 70.34 66.94
N ASN A 3 49.40 71.16 67.26
CA ASN A 3 48.00 70.73 67.25
C ASN A 3 47.46 70.31 65.87
N LEU A 4 47.92 70.95 64.79
CA LEU A 4 47.49 70.63 63.42
C LEU A 4 48.02 69.27 62.96
N PHE A 5 49.26 68.94 63.34
CA PHE A 5 49.89 67.66 63.01
C PHE A 5 49.18 66.49 63.73
N VAL A 6 48.81 66.68 64.99
CA VAL A 6 48.05 65.68 65.77
C VAL A 6 46.67 65.43 65.15
N ILE A 7 45.96 66.49 64.73
CA ILE A 7 44.64 66.35 64.08
C ILE A 7 44.76 65.58 62.76
N LEU A 8 45.75 65.91 61.92
CA LEU A 8 45.98 65.21 60.64
C LEU A 8 46.33 63.73 60.84
N PHE A 9 47.12 63.40 61.86
CA PHE A 9 47.46 62.02 62.20
C PHE A 9 46.25 61.21 62.69
N VAL A 10 45.40 61.80 63.53
CA VAL A 10 44.15 61.17 64.00
C VAL A 10 43.16 60.97 62.85
N LEU A 11 43.02 61.94 61.95
CA LEU A 11 42.18 61.80 60.76
C LEU A 11 42.72 60.75 59.78
N SER A 12 44.03 60.69 59.58
CA SER A 12 44.66 59.68 58.71
C SER A 12 44.50 58.26 59.26
N SER A 13 44.72 58.08 60.57
CA SER A 13 44.51 56.78 61.23
C SER A 13 43.03 56.36 61.22
N ALA A 14 42.10 57.29 61.49
CA ALA A 14 40.68 57.02 61.37
C ALA A 14 40.29 56.62 59.93
N MET A 15 40.81 57.32 58.92
CA MET A 15 40.56 56.99 57.52
C MET A 15 41.14 55.62 57.13
N ALA A 16 42.33 55.27 57.63
CA ALA A 16 42.94 53.95 57.40
C ALA A 16 42.10 52.81 58.02
N VAL A 17 41.50 53.03 59.19
CA VAL A 17 40.60 52.06 59.82
C VAL A 17 39.31 51.90 59.00
N VAL A 18 38.73 53.00 58.52
CA VAL A 18 37.52 52.96 57.68
C VAL A 18 37.79 52.28 56.33
N THR A 19 38.91 52.58 55.67
CA THR A 19 39.27 51.91 54.41
C THR A 19 39.53 50.43 54.60
N ALA A 20 40.23 50.03 55.67
CA ALA A 20 40.46 48.62 56.01
C ALA A 20 39.14 47.89 56.27
N PHE A 21 38.21 48.50 57.02
CA PHE A 21 36.90 47.91 57.29
C PHE A 21 36.05 47.74 56.02
N LEU A 22 35.97 48.79 55.19
CA LEU A 22 35.28 48.71 53.89
C LEU A 22 35.89 47.64 52.99
N PHE A 23 37.21 47.54 52.94
CA PHE A 23 37.92 46.52 52.18
C PHE A 23 37.60 45.09 52.65
N LEU A 24 37.45 44.85 53.96
CA LEU A 24 37.03 43.56 54.48
C LEU A 24 35.58 43.23 54.10
N LEU A 25 34.68 44.21 54.16
CA LEU A 25 33.28 44.03 53.75
C LEU A 25 33.15 43.75 52.26
N THR A 26 33.92 44.45 51.41
CA THR A 26 33.91 44.22 49.97
C THR A 26 34.47 42.84 49.64
N ARG A 27 35.57 42.41 50.27
CA ARG A 27 36.11 41.06 50.11
C ARG A 27 35.13 39.97 50.52
N LYS A 28 34.45 40.10 51.66
CA LYS A 28 33.45 39.12 52.11
C LYS A 28 32.28 39.01 51.12
N LYS A 29 31.75 40.15 50.65
CA LYS A 29 30.68 40.18 49.64
C LYS A 29 31.13 39.62 48.30
N LEU A 30 32.38 39.87 47.91
CA LEU A 30 32.95 39.34 46.67
C LEU A 30 33.08 37.81 46.75
N ALA A 31 33.64 37.27 47.84
CA ALA A 31 33.75 35.83 48.05
C ALA A 31 32.37 35.12 48.07
N GLU A 32 31.35 35.75 48.68
CA GLU A 32 29.98 35.22 48.66
C GLU A 32 29.40 35.19 47.24
N LYS A 33 29.63 36.26 46.45
CA LYS A 33 29.20 36.32 45.05
C LYS A 33 29.95 35.30 44.18
N GLU A 34 31.25 35.14 44.37
CA GLU A 34 32.07 34.18 43.65
C GLU A 34 31.61 32.74 43.94
N SER A 35 31.34 32.39 45.20
CA SER A 35 30.78 31.08 45.55
C SER A 35 29.41 30.81 44.93
N LYS A 36 28.55 31.84 44.84
CA LYS A 36 27.24 31.73 44.16
C LYS A 36 27.40 31.59 42.65
N LEU A 37 28.37 32.29 42.07
CA LEU A 37 28.67 32.24 40.64
C LEU A 37 29.18 30.86 40.24
N THR A 38 30.16 30.29 40.97
CA THR A 38 30.68 28.95 40.69
C THR A 38 29.62 27.86 40.85
N ALA A 39 28.73 27.99 41.84
CA ALA A 39 27.60 27.09 41.99
C ALA A 39 26.60 27.19 40.82
N ALA A 40 26.35 28.40 40.31
CA ALA A 40 25.50 28.59 39.13
C ALA A 40 26.15 28.04 37.85
N GLU A 41 27.45 28.28 37.65
CA GLU A 41 28.23 27.76 36.51
C GLU A 41 28.22 26.23 36.48
N SER A 42 28.41 25.57 37.64
CA SER A 42 28.32 24.12 37.72
C SER A 42 26.95 23.59 37.30
N ARG A 43 25.87 24.26 37.69
CA ARG A 43 24.50 23.86 37.31
C ARG A 43 24.23 24.08 35.82
N ILE A 44 24.74 25.17 35.25
CA ILE A 44 24.64 25.44 33.81
C ILE A 44 25.35 24.33 33.03
N SER A 45 26.58 23.99 33.43
CA SER A 45 27.35 22.93 32.78
C SER A 45 26.64 21.57 32.80
N GLU A 46 25.99 21.22 33.92
CA GLU A 46 25.20 19.99 34.02
C GLU A 46 23.97 20.01 33.09
N ILE A 47 23.25 21.14 33.03
CA ILE A 47 22.11 21.29 32.13
C ILE A 47 22.55 21.20 30.66
N GLU A 48 23.66 21.82 30.29
CA GLU A 48 24.23 21.75 28.94
C GLU A 48 24.60 20.31 28.57
N ALA A 49 25.21 19.56 29.49
CA ALA A 49 25.53 18.15 29.28
C ALA A 49 24.26 17.29 29.10
N ASN A 50 23.23 17.52 29.90
CA ASN A 50 21.95 16.82 29.74
C ASN A 50 21.26 17.20 28.42
N LEU A 51 21.27 18.48 28.05
CA LEU A 51 20.69 18.96 26.81
C LEU A 51 21.36 18.29 25.61
N THR A 52 22.70 18.31 25.54
CA THR A 52 23.46 17.67 24.46
C THR A 52 23.21 16.16 24.37
N LYS A 53 23.02 15.48 25.50
CA LYS A 53 22.64 14.07 25.50
C LYS A 53 21.24 13.86 24.90
N THR A 54 20.25 14.62 25.36
CA THR A 54 18.86 14.50 24.86
C THR A 54 18.73 14.87 23.39
N THR A 55 19.48 15.87 22.91
CA THR A 55 19.48 16.24 21.48
C THR A 55 20.01 15.11 20.61
N GLU A 56 20.98 14.34 21.11
CA GLU A 56 21.63 13.26 20.38
C GLU A 56 20.73 12.02 20.34
N GLU A 57 19.99 11.76 21.41
CA GLU A 57 18.95 10.73 21.46
C GLU A 57 17.81 11.06 20.49
N LEU A 58 17.28 12.29 20.52
CA LEU A 58 16.21 12.73 19.61
C LEU A 58 16.64 12.69 18.13
N LYS A 59 17.88 13.08 17.81
CA LYS A 59 18.42 12.97 16.44
C LYS A 59 18.39 11.52 15.93
N LYS A 60 18.72 10.54 16.80
CA LYS A 60 18.67 9.12 16.42
C LYS A 60 17.25 8.68 16.13
N GLU A 61 16.29 9.06 16.96
CA GLU A 61 14.87 8.74 16.75
C GLU A 61 14.34 9.35 15.45
N ILE A 62 14.66 10.62 15.17
CA ILE A 62 14.28 11.32 13.94
C ILE A 62 14.82 10.57 12.71
N ASN A 63 16.09 10.15 12.73
CA ASN A 63 16.67 9.39 11.62
C ASN A 63 15.93 8.06 11.39
N MET A 64 15.63 7.31 12.45
CA MET A 64 14.89 6.05 12.34
C MET A 64 13.48 6.25 11.77
N ILE A 65 12.78 7.31 12.20
CA ILE A 65 11.45 7.64 11.68
C ILE A 65 11.54 8.03 10.19
N THR A 66 12.55 8.82 9.83
CA THR A 66 12.77 9.27 8.45
C THR A 66 13.01 8.09 7.51
N GLU A 67 13.87 7.15 7.90
CA GLU A 67 14.13 5.92 7.14
C GLU A 67 12.86 5.08 6.97
N ARG A 68 12.08 4.93 8.04
CA ARG A 68 10.82 4.17 8.01
C ARG A 68 9.79 4.83 7.09
N ASN A 69 9.70 6.16 7.08
CA ASN A 69 8.82 6.91 6.20
C ASN A 69 9.22 6.76 4.72
N ILE A 70 10.52 6.85 4.41
CA ILE A 70 11.02 6.63 3.03
C ILE A 70 10.63 5.23 2.54
N LYS A 71 10.82 4.21 3.38
CA LYS A 71 10.44 2.84 3.05
C LYS A 71 8.94 2.71 2.77
N LEU A 72 8.10 3.32 3.61
CA LEU A 72 6.65 3.29 3.44
C LEU A 72 6.22 3.94 2.12
N GLU A 73 6.84 5.06 1.73
CA GLU A 73 6.51 5.73 0.46
C GLU A 73 6.86 4.86 -0.76
N ILE A 74 8.01 4.19 -0.71
CA ILE A 74 8.44 3.25 -1.76
C ILE A 74 7.45 2.07 -1.86
N ASP A 75 7.09 1.48 -0.72
CA ASP A 75 6.21 0.32 -0.70
C ASP A 75 4.78 0.68 -1.14
N LYS A 76 4.29 1.87 -0.76
CA LYS A 76 3.03 2.43 -1.27
C LYS A 76 3.05 2.53 -2.80
N HIS A 77 4.09 3.13 -3.37
CA HIS A 77 4.19 3.28 -4.82
C HIS A 77 4.24 1.92 -5.55
N LYS A 78 4.92 0.91 -4.98
CA LYS A 78 4.92 -0.45 -5.54
C LYS A 78 3.52 -1.05 -5.57
N VAL A 79 2.75 -0.89 -4.49
CA VAL A 79 1.37 -1.40 -4.42
C VAL A 79 0.46 -0.70 -5.41
N GLU A 80 0.59 0.62 -5.57
CA GLU A 80 -0.17 1.40 -6.56
C GLU A 80 0.09 0.91 -7.98
N ASN A 81 1.37 0.71 -8.34
CA ASN A 81 1.75 0.18 -9.66
C ASN A 81 1.23 -1.25 -9.87
N ALA A 82 1.34 -2.13 -8.87
CA ALA A 82 0.83 -3.50 -8.95
C ALA A 82 -0.70 -3.53 -9.13
N CYS A 83 -1.42 -2.63 -8.46
CA CYS A 83 -2.87 -2.47 -8.61
C CYS A 83 -3.22 -2.05 -10.06
N TYR A 84 -2.48 -1.09 -10.62
CA TYR A 84 -2.66 -0.64 -11.99
C TYR A 84 -2.42 -1.78 -13.00
N ASP A 85 -1.37 -2.59 -12.80
CA ASP A 85 -1.10 -3.75 -13.65
C ASP A 85 -2.22 -4.80 -13.58
N GLN A 86 -2.75 -5.06 -12.40
CA GLN A 86 -3.89 -5.97 -12.22
C GLN A 86 -5.15 -5.45 -12.92
N LEU A 87 -5.44 -4.14 -12.84
CA LEU A 87 -6.57 -3.53 -13.53
C LEU A 87 -6.44 -3.70 -15.05
N ASN A 88 -5.26 -3.46 -15.61
CA ASN A 88 -5.01 -3.67 -17.03
C ASN A 88 -5.19 -5.13 -17.45
N GLN A 89 -4.79 -6.09 -16.61
CA GLN A 89 -5.03 -7.51 -16.88
C GLN A 89 -6.53 -7.84 -16.85
N ILE A 90 -7.27 -7.34 -15.86
CA ILE A 90 -8.72 -7.52 -15.78
C ILE A 90 -9.41 -6.95 -17.02
N GLU A 91 -9.01 -5.76 -17.47
CA GLU A 91 -9.58 -5.15 -18.68
C GLU A 91 -9.30 -5.98 -19.93
N LYS A 92 -8.06 -6.47 -20.11
CA LYS A 92 -7.70 -7.36 -21.21
C LYS A 92 -8.50 -8.67 -21.19
N LEU A 93 -8.66 -9.28 -20.02
CA LEU A 93 -9.44 -10.50 -19.85
C LEU A 93 -10.92 -10.26 -20.13
N LYS A 94 -11.47 -9.14 -19.65
CA LYS A 94 -12.85 -8.73 -19.97
C LYS A 94 -13.06 -8.50 -21.46
N ALA A 95 -12.10 -7.89 -22.16
CA ALA A 95 -12.18 -7.70 -23.60
C ALA A 95 -12.08 -9.03 -24.37
N ALA A 96 -11.37 -10.01 -23.84
CA ALA A 96 -11.27 -11.35 -24.43
C ALA A 96 -12.54 -12.20 -24.21
N ILE A 97 -13.30 -11.93 -23.15
CA ILE A 97 -14.58 -12.59 -22.87
C ILE A 97 -15.70 -11.79 -23.56
N LYS A 98 -16.30 -12.32 -24.62
CA LYS A 98 -17.50 -11.70 -25.20
C LYS A 98 -18.65 -11.74 -24.18
N PRO A 99 -19.26 -10.60 -23.81
CA PRO A 99 -20.34 -10.52 -22.82
C PRO A 99 -21.70 -11.00 -23.35
N ASP A 100 -21.81 -11.44 -24.60
CA ASP A 100 -23.09 -11.73 -25.26
C ASP A 100 -23.80 -13.00 -24.78
N SER A 101 -23.23 -13.71 -23.80
CA SER A 101 -23.82 -14.93 -23.26
C SER A 101 -23.79 -14.90 -21.74
N PHE A 102 -24.92 -15.25 -21.13
CA PHE A 102 -25.17 -15.51 -19.71
C PHE A 102 -26.03 -14.49 -18.93
N ASP A 103 -27.19 -14.13 -19.47
CA ASP A 103 -28.41 -13.96 -18.64
C ASP A 103 -29.16 -15.32 -18.44
N GLY A 104 -28.47 -16.43 -18.71
CA GLY A 104 -28.93 -17.80 -18.43
C GLY A 104 -29.97 -18.38 -19.39
N PHE A 105 -30.53 -17.60 -20.32
CA PHE A 105 -31.57 -18.07 -21.23
C PHE A 105 -31.39 -17.54 -22.66
N PHE A 106 -31.38 -18.46 -23.63
CA PHE A 106 -31.46 -18.11 -25.05
C PHE A 106 -32.94 -18.07 -25.49
N PRO A 107 -33.41 -16.96 -26.08
CA PRO A 107 -34.74 -16.93 -26.68
C PRO A 107 -34.77 -17.85 -27.91
N ILE A 108 -35.43 -18.99 -27.78
CA ILE A 108 -35.60 -19.97 -28.86
C ILE A 108 -36.99 -19.87 -29.50
N CYS A 109 -37.07 -20.09 -30.80
CA CYS A 109 -38.36 -20.22 -31.49
C CYS A 109 -39.02 -21.53 -31.04
N SER A 110 -40.26 -21.46 -30.56
CA SER A 110 -40.97 -22.67 -30.11
C SER A 110 -41.20 -23.68 -31.23
N ASN A 111 -41.29 -23.21 -32.48
CA ASN A 111 -41.52 -24.02 -33.68
C ASN A 111 -40.24 -24.59 -34.28
N CYS A 112 -39.32 -23.74 -34.78
CA CYS A 112 -38.11 -24.18 -35.49
C CYS A 112 -36.87 -24.36 -34.60
N LYS A 113 -36.91 -23.93 -33.33
CA LYS A 113 -35.80 -23.97 -32.36
C LYS A 113 -34.61 -23.03 -32.64
N ASP A 114 -34.70 -22.19 -33.67
CA ASP A 114 -33.73 -21.12 -33.92
C ASP A 114 -33.55 -20.22 -32.71
N ILE A 115 -32.33 -19.72 -32.51
CA ILE A 115 -31.95 -18.80 -31.43
C ILE A 115 -32.02 -17.37 -31.97
N ARG A 116 -32.64 -16.47 -31.20
CA ARG A 116 -32.62 -15.04 -31.50
C ARG A 116 -31.41 -14.36 -30.85
N ASP A 117 -30.61 -13.66 -31.65
CA ASP A 117 -29.46 -12.90 -31.16
C ASP A 117 -29.87 -11.56 -30.50
N PRO A 118 -28.93 -10.86 -29.81
CA PRO A 118 -29.22 -9.56 -29.22
C PRO A 118 -29.62 -8.46 -30.22
N LYS A 119 -29.32 -8.63 -31.51
CA LYS A 119 -29.71 -7.71 -32.60
C LYS A 119 -31.10 -8.03 -33.16
N GLY A 120 -31.71 -9.14 -32.73
CA GLY A 120 -33.04 -9.57 -33.15
C GLY A 120 -33.06 -10.50 -34.36
N TYR A 121 -31.91 -10.94 -34.88
CA TYR A 121 -31.85 -11.92 -35.98
C TYR A 121 -32.01 -13.34 -35.45
N TRP A 122 -32.60 -14.21 -36.26
CA TRP A 122 -32.77 -15.63 -35.97
C TRP A 122 -31.67 -16.42 -36.67
N HIS A 123 -31.01 -17.30 -35.92
CA HIS A 123 -29.95 -18.18 -36.39
C HIS A 123 -30.28 -19.61 -35.99
N SER A 124 -29.84 -20.60 -36.78
CA SER A 124 -29.93 -21.97 -36.32
C SER A 124 -29.06 -22.18 -35.08
N ILE A 125 -29.38 -23.19 -34.26
CA ILE A 125 -28.61 -23.48 -33.05
C ILE A 125 -27.14 -23.77 -33.40
N GLU A 126 -26.90 -24.48 -34.50
CA GLU A 126 -25.58 -24.85 -34.98
C GLU A 126 -24.77 -23.62 -35.37
N GLU A 127 -25.35 -22.73 -36.18
CA GLU A 127 -24.71 -21.47 -36.62
C GLU A 127 -24.40 -20.58 -35.42
N TYR A 128 -25.36 -20.45 -34.50
CA TYR A 128 -25.21 -19.62 -33.31
C TYR A 128 -24.07 -20.13 -32.40
N ILE A 129 -24.02 -21.43 -32.09
CA ILE A 129 -22.97 -22.00 -31.23
C ILE A 129 -21.60 -22.02 -31.93
N GLN A 130 -21.55 -22.27 -33.24
CA GLN A 130 -20.31 -22.15 -34.03
C GLN A 130 -19.76 -20.72 -34.03
N SER A 131 -20.63 -19.71 -33.98
CA SER A 131 -20.18 -18.31 -33.88
C SER A 131 -19.53 -17.98 -32.53
N LEU A 132 -19.85 -18.76 -31.49
CA LEU A 132 -19.38 -18.56 -30.11
C LEU A 132 -18.19 -19.47 -29.75
N SER A 133 -17.93 -20.54 -30.49
CA SER A 133 -16.95 -21.55 -30.11
C SER A 133 -16.29 -22.22 -31.33
N VAL A 134 -15.11 -22.79 -31.13
CA VAL A 134 -14.37 -23.53 -32.16
C VAL A 134 -14.84 -24.99 -32.19
N THR A 135 -16.13 -25.22 -32.45
CA THR A 135 -16.70 -26.58 -32.50
C THR A 135 -17.48 -26.82 -33.78
N ASP A 136 -17.27 -27.97 -34.41
CA ASP A 136 -18.03 -28.41 -35.58
C ASP A 136 -19.21 -29.30 -35.17
N PHE A 137 -20.35 -29.12 -35.84
CA PHE A 137 -21.52 -29.97 -35.64
C PHE A 137 -21.52 -31.15 -36.60
N SER A 138 -21.90 -32.31 -36.08
CA SER A 138 -22.20 -33.50 -36.86
C SER A 138 -23.69 -33.78 -36.85
N HIS A 139 -24.19 -34.40 -37.91
CA HIS A 139 -25.55 -34.89 -37.97
C HIS A 139 -25.55 -36.41 -37.85
N SER A 140 -26.11 -36.93 -36.76
CA SER A 140 -26.32 -38.36 -36.54
C SER A 140 -27.78 -38.64 -36.22
N LEU A 141 -28.24 -39.86 -36.49
CA LEU A 141 -29.57 -40.31 -36.10
C LEU A 141 -29.46 -41.13 -34.81
N CYS A 142 -30.27 -40.78 -33.81
CA CYS A 142 -30.42 -41.63 -32.63
C CYS A 142 -31.12 -42.95 -33.01
N PRO A 143 -30.96 -44.02 -32.21
CA PRO A 143 -31.57 -45.31 -32.51
C PRO A 143 -33.09 -45.25 -32.72
N GLU A 144 -33.80 -44.44 -31.94
CA GLU A 144 -35.25 -44.28 -32.06
C GLU A 144 -35.67 -43.63 -33.39
N CYS A 145 -34.94 -42.59 -33.82
CA CYS A 145 -35.17 -41.94 -35.10
C CYS A 145 -34.81 -42.85 -36.27
N ALA A 146 -33.68 -43.57 -36.18
CA ALA A 146 -33.27 -44.54 -37.19
C ALA A 146 -34.32 -45.65 -37.35
N LYS A 147 -34.80 -46.23 -36.25
CA LYS A 147 -35.87 -47.23 -36.25
C LYS A 147 -37.18 -46.71 -36.85
N LYS A 148 -37.53 -45.46 -36.57
CA LYS A 148 -38.77 -44.85 -37.08
C LYS A 148 -38.71 -44.54 -38.57
N LEU A 149 -37.58 -44.01 -39.05
CA LEU A 149 -37.42 -43.56 -40.43
C LEU A 149 -36.96 -44.68 -41.37
N TYR A 150 -36.19 -45.64 -40.86
CA TYR A 150 -35.58 -46.72 -41.62
C TYR A 150 -35.70 -48.07 -40.88
N PRO A 151 -36.92 -48.55 -40.60
CA PRO A 151 -37.14 -49.76 -39.81
C PRO A 151 -36.47 -51.00 -40.41
N ASP A 152 -36.42 -51.11 -41.74
CA ASP A 152 -35.83 -52.26 -42.45
C ASP A 152 -34.30 -52.30 -42.40
N LEU A 153 -33.66 -51.15 -42.11
CA LEU A 153 -32.21 -51.02 -42.00
C LEU A 153 -31.74 -50.96 -40.54
N PHE A 154 -32.68 -51.01 -39.58
CA PHE A 154 -32.36 -50.92 -38.16
C PHE A 154 -32.00 -52.32 -37.63
N ASP A 155 -30.72 -52.52 -37.32
CA ASP A 155 -30.15 -53.80 -36.86
C ASP A 155 -30.44 -54.15 -35.38
N GLY A 156 -31.15 -53.27 -34.66
CA GLY A 156 -31.50 -53.45 -33.25
C GLY A 156 -30.43 -52.98 -32.26
N GLU A 157 -29.30 -52.42 -32.73
CA GLU A 157 -28.29 -51.87 -31.83
C GLU A 157 -28.71 -50.52 -31.21
N ARG A 158 -28.43 -50.32 -29.92
CA ARG A 158 -28.66 -49.05 -29.21
C ARG A 158 -27.51 -48.06 -29.38
N LYS A 159 -26.86 -48.01 -30.54
CA LYS A 159 -25.78 -47.06 -30.86
C LYS A 159 -26.25 -46.09 -31.94
N ALA A 160 -25.83 -44.83 -31.84
CA ALA A 160 -26.09 -43.87 -32.89
C ALA A 160 -25.40 -44.33 -34.19
N ILE A 161 -26.12 -44.25 -35.32
CA ILE A 161 -25.53 -44.53 -36.63
C ILE A 161 -24.73 -43.28 -37.02
N CYS A 162 -23.43 -43.29 -36.75
CA CYS A 162 -22.53 -42.24 -37.20
C CYS A 162 -22.14 -42.49 -38.67
N LEU A 163 -22.39 -41.53 -39.56
CA LEU A 163 -21.79 -41.54 -40.89
C LEU A 163 -20.26 -41.39 -40.72
N LYS A 164 -19.48 -42.33 -41.25
CA LYS A 164 -18.01 -42.31 -41.15
C LYS A 164 -17.45 -40.98 -41.64
N TRP A 165 -16.67 -40.30 -40.80
CA TRP A 165 -16.06 -39.01 -41.14
C TRP A 165 -14.87 -39.22 -42.09
N LYS A 166 -14.59 -38.25 -42.96
CA LYS A 166 -13.37 -38.24 -43.80
C LYS A 166 -12.06 -38.17 -42.99
N THR A 167 -12.11 -37.93 -41.68
CA THR A 167 -10.94 -37.82 -40.78
C THR A 167 -10.57 -39.13 -40.08
N GLY A 168 -11.27 -40.24 -40.35
CA GLY A 168 -10.78 -41.58 -40.01
C GLY A 168 -10.86 -41.99 -38.53
N SER A 169 -11.67 -41.32 -37.69
CA SER A 169 -11.97 -41.83 -36.35
C SER A 169 -13.27 -42.62 -36.36
N ASP A 170 -13.17 -43.94 -36.50
CA ASP A 170 -14.29 -44.90 -36.30
C ASP A 170 -14.61 -45.04 -34.80
N LYS A 171 -14.90 -43.93 -34.11
CA LYS A 171 -15.36 -43.96 -32.72
C LYS A 171 -16.74 -43.31 -32.61
N PRO A 172 -17.76 -44.04 -32.13
CA PRO A 172 -18.95 -43.37 -31.61
C PRO A 172 -18.53 -42.60 -30.35
N LEU A 173 -18.94 -41.33 -30.25
CA LEU A 173 -18.84 -40.54 -29.02
C LEU A 173 -19.65 -41.20 -27.89
#